data_AF-A0AAV4NZM3-F1
#
_entry.id   AF-A0AAV4NZM3-F1
#
_cell.length_a   1.000
_cell.length_b   1.000
_cell.length_c   1.000
_cell.angle_alpha   90.00
_cell.angle_beta   90.00
_cell.angle_gamma   90.00
#
_symmetry.space_group_name_H-M   'P 1'
#
loop_
_entity.id
_entity.type
_entity.pdbx_description
1 polymer ?
#
loop_
_entity_poly.entity_id
_entity_poly.type
_entity_poly.pdbx_seq_one_letter_code
_entity_poly.pdbx_strand_id
1 'polypeptide(L)'
;MAARSHVDSGVNERRLRPIYDCLDSGNNKKALQEADKLLKKQKDFLCAKALKSLALVRLGRLEDSLSTIKEVHNENPTDDPTLQAMTICYRELQKLELIADAYERATKKDPQNEELLSHLFMSHVRNGDYKKQQQTAMALYKLKPKNPYYFWAVMSIVMQADVADEKLAKSMLLPLAERMTEKFVNDGKLEAEAEVQLYLMILERQGKYEKAIEVLEGPLREKLSPYQDTLQKRTAEYLAKLENPDQWSYYKEYFSSVCHLVDSNWQPEENRHEKLEDSVDYDFQKAIDFVEALVEEQNGVRDGRKLRGPYLAQIKLLDELIKRNSPLSKT
;
A
#
# COMPACT_ATOMS: atom_id res chain seq x y z
N MET A 1 31.71 -6.29 29.18
CA MET A 1 31.88 -6.67 27.76
C MET A 1 31.35 -5.61 26.79
N ALA A 2 30.30 -4.84 27.11
CA ALA A 2 29.76 -3.77 26.26
C ALA A 2 30.71 -2.59 25.93
N ALA A 3 31.65 -2.26 26.83
CA ALA A 3 32.62 -1.18 26.57
C ALA A 3 33.72 -1.57 25.55
N ARG A 4 34.04 -2.86 25.41
CA ARG A 4 35.00 -3.34 24.39
C ARG A 4 34.36 -3.40 23.00
N SER A 5 33.08 -3.80 22.90
CA SER A 5 32.37 -3.85 21.61
C SER A 5 32.16 -2.46 21.00
N HIS A 6 31.90 -1.43 21.81
CA HIS A 6 31.74 -0.04 21.33
C HIS A 6 33.06 0.62 20.90
N VAL A 7 34.19 0.24 21.53
CA VAL A 7 35.52 0.75 21.14
C VAL A 7 36.02 0.04 19.89
N ASP A 8 35.80 -1.28 19.78
CA ASP A 8 36.11 -2.03 18.55
C ASP A 8 35.22 -1.59 17.37
N SER A 9 33.96 -1.24 17.60
CA SER A 9 33.08 -0.73 16.53
C SER A 9 33.58 0.59 15.95
N GLY A 10 33.97 1.55 16.80
CA GLY A 10 34.51 2.84 16.35
C GLY A 10 35.89 2.74 15.68
N VAL A 11 36.75 1.80 16.10
CA VAL A 11 38.03 1.55 15.45
C VAL A 11 37.84 0.88 14.09
N ASN A 12 36.93 -0.08 13.99
CA ASN A 12 36.60 -0.77 12.74
C ASN A 12 35.94 0.18 11.73
N GLU A 13 35.04 1.04 12.18
CA GLU A 13 34.42 2.07 11.34
C GLU A 13 35.46 3.04 10.76
N ARG A 14 36.40 3.52 11.58
CA ARG A 14 37.52 4.37 11.11
C ARG A 14 38.41 3.67 10.07
N ARG A 15 38.57 2.35 10.17
CA ARG A 15 39.35 1.56 9.21
C ARG A 15 38.62 1.35 7.88
N LEU A 16 37.29 1.28 7.91
CA LEU A 16 36.46 1.12 6.71
C LEU A 16 36.20 2.45 5.99
N ARG A 17 36.26 3.58 6.69
CA ARG A 17 35.99 4.92 6.15
C ARG A 17 36.71 5.24 4.83
N PRO A 18 38.02 4.96 4.65
CA PRO A 18 38.69 5.19 3.38
C PRO A 18 38.08 4.40 2.20
N ILE A 19 37.55 3.20 2.48
CA ILE A 19 36.90 2.36 1.46
C ILE A 19 35.54 2.97 1.10
N TYR A 20 34.73 3.37 2.10
CA TYR A 20 33.46 4.06 1.88
C TYR A 20 33.64 5.35 1.08
N ASP A 21 34.55 6.23 1.51
CA ASP A 21 34.83 7.50 0.82
C ASP A 21 35.22 7.28 -0.65
N CYS A 22 35.99 6.21 -0.96
CA CYS A 22 36.34 5.86 -2.33
C CYS A 22 35.16 5.29 -3.14
N LEU A 23 34.29 4.50 -2.52
CA LEU A 23 33.09 3.94 -3.16
C LEU A 23 32.05 5.04 -3.46
N ASP A 24 31.87 5.98 -2.53
CA ASP A 24 30.90 7.07 -2.64
C ASP A 24 31.37 8.13 -3.66
N SER A 25 32.69 8.35 -3.76
CA SER A 25 33.27 9.19 -4.82
C SER A 25 33.36 8.50 -6.19
N GLY A 26 32.88 7.26 -6.32
CA GLY A 26 32.91 6.47 -7.56
C GLY A 26 34.31 5.98 -7.96
N ASN A 27 35.33 6.17 -7.11
CA ASN A 27 36.69 5.73 -7.38
C ASN A 27 36.91 4.25 -7.01
N ASN A 28 36.24 3.36 -7.74
CA ASN A 28 36.20 1.92 -7.44
C ASN A 28 37.58 1.25 -7.47
N LYS A 29 38.52 1.76 -8.28
CA LYS A 29 39.92 1.27 -8.31
C LYS A 29 40.64 1.54 -6.99
N LYS A 30 40.50 2.75 -6.43
CA LYS A 30 41.09 3.09 -5.13
C LYS A 30 40.38 2.37 -3.99
N ALA A 31 39.05 2.22 -4.06
CA ALA A 31 38.29 1.44 -3.08
C ALA A 31 38.83 0.01 -2.98
N LEU A 32 39.07 -0.64 -4.13
CA LEU A 32 39.65 -1.98 -4.19
C LEU A 32 41.06 -2.02 -3.56
N GLN A 33 41.91 -1.02 -3.84
CA GLN A 33 43.26 -0.94 -3.26
C GLN A 33 43.26 -0.78 -1.74
N GLU A 34 42.40 0.11 -1.20
CA GLU A 34 42.28 0.30 0.25
C GLU A 34 41.68 -0.93 0.93
N ALA A 35 40.71 -1.60 0.30
CA ALA A 35 40.17 -2.85 0.80
C ALA A 35 41.23 -3.97 0.83
N ASP A 36 42.01 -4.16 -0.24
CA ASP A 36 43.10 -5.13 -0.27
C ASP A 36 44.19 -4.82 0.78
N LYS A 37 44.53 -3.54 0.97
CA LYS A 37 45.49 -3.10 1.99
C LYS A 37 44.99 -3.40 3.40
N LEU A 38 43.70 -3.21 3.67
CA LEU A 38 43.09 -3.54 4.94
C LEU A 38 43.08 -5.07 5.17
N LEU A 39 42.69 -5.84 4.15
CA LEU A 39 42.63 -7.31 4.21
C LEU A 39 44.02 -7.97 4.34
N LYS A 40 45.09 -7.32 3.86
CA LYS A 40 46.47 -7.77 4.13
C LYS A 40 46.80 -7.73 5.63
N LYS A 41 46.25 -6.75 6.37
CA LYS A 41 46.44 -6.61 7.81
C LYS A 41 45.46 -7.47 8.61
N GLN A 42 44.21 -7.60 8.12
CA GLN A 42 43.12 -8.30 8.78
C GLN A 42 42.36 -9.15 7.77
N LYS A 43 42.82 -10.39 7.56
CA LYS A 43 42.28 -11.29 6.53
C LYS A 43 40.81 -11.65 6.75
N ASP A 44 40.37 -11.70 8.00
CA ASP A 44 39.03 -12.16 8.38
C ASP A 44 38.03 -11.01 8.56
N PHE A 45 38.34 -9.81 8.07
CA PHE A 45 37.43 -8.67 8.17
C PHE A 45 36.32 -8.77 7.11
N LEU A 46 35.21 -9.41 7.47
CA LEU A 46 34.07 -9.70 6.59
C LEU A 46 33.50 -8.46 5.88
N CYS A 47 33.26 -7.37 6.61
CA CYS A 47 32.77 -6.13 6.02
C CYS A 47 33.72 -5.60 4.92
N ALA A 48 35.03 -5.61 5.17
CA ALA A 48 36.01 -5.19 4.17
C ALA A 48 36.03 -6.11 2.93
N LYS A 49 35.83 -7.43 3.10
CA LYS A 49 35.66 -8.37 1.98
C LYS A 49 34.38 -8.08 1.18
N ALA A 50 33.27 -7.76 1.84
CA ALA A 50 32.02 -7.40 1.19
C ALA A 50 32.16 -6.09 0.39
N LEU A 51 32.81 -5.07 0.96
CA LEU A 51 33.09 -3.80 0.26
C LEU A 51 34.08 -3.99 -0.90
N LYS A 52 35.08 -4.88 -0.75
CA LYS A 52 35.97 -5.28 -1.85
C LYS A 52 35.15 -5.87 -3.01
N SER A 53 34.24 -6.79 -2.70
CA SER A 53 33.35 -7.39 -3.68
C SER A 53 32.50 -6.32 -4.38
N LEU A 54 31.91 -5.38 -3.64
CA LEU A 54 31.17 -4.25 -4.23
C LEU A 54 32.05 -3.42 -5.20
N ALA A 55 33.29 -3.10 -4.82
CA ALA A 55 34.23 -2.41 -5.71
C ALA A 55 34.52 -3.22 -6.98
N LEU A 56 34.64 -4.55 -6.88
CA LEU A 56 34.84 -5.44 -8.03
C LEU A 56 33.61 -5.45 -8.97
N VAL A 57 32.38 -5.47 -8.43
CA VAL A 57 31.15 -5.36 -9.24
C VAL A 57 31.18 -4.08 -10.07
N ARG A 58 31.44 -2.94 -9.43
CA ARG A 58 31.47 -1.63 -10.09
C ARG A 58 32.62 -1.44 -11.09
N LEU A 59 33.64 -2.32 -11.05
CA LEU A 59 34.71 -2.40 -12.04
C LEU A 59 34.43 -3.38 -13.18
N GLY A 60 33.27 -4.05 -13.18
CA GLY A 60 32.89 -5.06 -14.17
C GLY A 60 33.51 -6.45 -13.93
N ARG A 61 34.20 -6.66 -12.80
CA ARG A 61 34.84 -7.93 -12.44
C ARG A 61 33.87 -8.84 -11.67
N LEU A 62 32.82 -9.28 -12.36
CA LEU A 62 31.69 -9.96 -11.73
C LEU A 62 32.06 -11.33 -11.11
N GLU A 63 32.87 -12.14 -11.78
CA GLU A 63 33.27 -13.47 -11.28
C GLU A 63 34.12 -13.38 -10.00
N ASP A 64 35.10 -12.47 -9.98
CA ASP A 64 35.93 -12.23 -8.80
C ASP A 64 35.09 -11.74 -7.61
N SER A 65 34.12 -10.87 -7.89
CA SER A 65 33.17 -10.38 -6.90
C SER A 65 32.31 -11.52 -6.34
N LEU A 66 31.74 -12.35 -7.21
CA LEU A 66 30.91 -13.49 -6.82
C LEU A 66 31.68 -14.50 -5.98
N SER A 67 32.95 -14.77 -6.30
CA SER A 67 33.80 -15.62 -5.47
C SER A 67 33.99 -15.00 -4.08
N THR A 68 34.39 -13.72 -4.03
CA THR A 68 34.67 -13.00 -2.78
C THR A 68 33.44 -12.89 -1.88
N ILE A 69 32.26 -12.55 -2.44
CA ILE A 69 31.03 -12.39 -1.63
C ILE A 69 30.48 -13.73 -1.13
N LYS A 70 30.67 -14.82 -1.89
CA LYS A 70 30.28 -16.17 -1.45
C LYS A 70 31.08 -16.61 -0.22
N GLU A 71 32.37 -16.27 -0.14
CA GLU A 71 33.16 -16.50 1.07
C GLU A 71 32.53 -15.79 2.27
N VAL A 72 32.21 -14.51 2.14
CA VAL A 72 31.56 -13.72 3.21
C VAL A 72 30.23 -14.32 3.61
N HIS A 73 29.42 -14.73 2.62
CA HIS A 73 28.10 -15.32 2.85
C HIS A 73 28.17 -16.62 3.64
N ASN A 74 29.17 -17.46 3.37
CA ASN A 74 29.36 -18.74 4.06
C ASN A 74 29.75 -18.59 5.53
N GLU A 75 30.37 -17.47 5.91
CA GLU A 75 30.69 -17.15 7.31
C GLU A 75 29.46 -16.76 8.13
N ASN A 76 28.31 -16.56 7.48
CA ASN A 76 27.01 -16.24 8.10
C ASN A 76 27.10 -15.03 9.04
N PRO A 77 27.47 -13.83 8.54
CA PRO A 77 27.61 -12.64 9.36
C PRO A 77 26.28 -12.26 10.01
N THR A 78 26.39 -11.57 11.15
CA THR A 78 25.23 -11.11 11.94
C THR A 78 25.30 -9.62 12.25
N ASP A 79 26.45 -8.98 11.98
CA ASP A 79 26.62 -7.56 12.14
C ASP A 79 26.02 -6.79 10.96
N ASP A 80 25.33 -5.70 11.27
CA ASP A 80 24.66 -4.85 10.28
C ASP A 80 25.60 -4.32 9.19
N PRO A 81 26.81 -3.77 9.48
CA PRO A 81 27.68 -3.23 8.44
C PRO A 81 28.06 -4.24 7.35
N THR A 82 28.34 -5.50 7.73
CA THR A 82 28.62 -6.56 6.76
C THR A 82 27.38 -6.92 5.95
N LEU A 83 26.23 -7.10 6.61
CA LEU A 83 24.96 -7.46 5.95
C LEU A 83 24.48 -6.35 4.99
N GLN A 84 24.65 -5.07 5.32
CA GLN A 84 24.36 -3.95 4.43
C GLN A 84 25.28 -3.95 3.21
N ALA A 85 26.59 -4.13 3.41
CA ALA A 85 27.54 -4.23 2.29
C ALA A 85 27.21 -5.40 1.35
N MET A 86 26.84 -6.57 1.91
CA MET A 86 26.34 -7.71 1.14
C MET A 86 25.05 -7.39 0.39
N THR A 87 24.10 -6.71 1.04
CA THR A 87 22.83 -6.29 0.44
C THR A 87 23.05 -5.41 -0.79
N ILE A 88 23.93 -4.41 -0.70
CA ILE A 88 24.25 -3.53 -1.83
C ILE A 88 24.91 -4.33 -2.96
N CYS A 89 25.88 -5.18 -2.64
CA CYS A 89 26.56 -6.02 -3.62
C CYS A 89 25.60 -6.96 -4.36
N TYR A 90 24.75 -7.68 -3.63
CA TYR A 90 23.76 -8.58 -4.24
C TYR A 90 22.69 -7.87 -5.06
N ARG A 91 22.32 -6.63 -4.69
CA ARG A 91 21.44 -5.80 -5.53
C ARG A 91 22.09 -5.44 -6.86
N GLU A 92 23.35 -5.01 -6.85
CA GLU A 92 24.07 -4.69 -8.09
C GLU A 92 24.28 -5.95 -8.96
N LEU A 93 24.42 -7.13 -8.34
CA LEU A 93 24.51 -8.42 -9.02
C LEU A 93 23.16 -9.02 -9.44
N GLN A 94 22.03 -8.39 -9.11
CA GLN A 94 20.67 -8.92 -9.36
C GLN A 94 20.42 -10.31 -8.72
N LYS A 95 20.97 -10.54 -7.53
CA LYS A 95 20.89 -11.78 -6.73
C LYS A 95 20.07 -11.56 -5.46
N LEU A 96 18.83 -11.10 -5.59
CA LEU A 96 18.01 -10.66 -4.46
C LEU A 96 17.65 -11.81 -3.49
N GLU A 97 17.61 -13.05 -3.99
CA GLU A 97 17.40 -14.27 -3.21
C GLU A 97 18.46 -14.48 -2.13
N LEU A 98 19.72 -14.11 -2.41
CA LEU A 98 20.82 -14.26 -1.46
C LEU A 98 20.75 -13.25 -0.32
N ILE A 99 20.11 -12.09 -0.54
CA ILE A 99 19.86 -11.11 0.52
C ILE A 99 18.94 -11.73 1.57
N ALA A 100 17.85 -12.37 1.14
CA ALA A 100 16.93 -13.04 2.05
C ALA A 100 17.62 -14.19 2.79
N ASP A 101 18.40 -15.05 2.11
CA ASP A 101 19.14 -16.13 2.76
C ASP A 101 20.12 -15.60 3.84
N ALA A 102 20.84 -14.51 3.57
CA ALA A 102 21.75 -13.90 4.54
C ALA A 102 21.00 -13.46 5.82
N TYR A 103 19.88 -12.73 5.68
CA TYR A 103 19.09 -12.29 6.82
C TYR A 103 18.31 -13.44 7.51
N GLU A 104 17.88 -14.47 6.78
CA GLU A 104 17.27 -15.68 7.38
C GLU A 104 18.29 -16.39 8.29
N ARG A 105 19.56 -16.47 7.87
CA ARG A 105 20.61 -17.05 8.71
C ARG A 105 20.98 -16.17 9.88
N ALA A 106 21.03 -14.85 9.68
CA ALA A 106 21.32 -13.91 10.76
C ALA A 106 20.23 -13.91 11.85
N THR A 107 18.95 -13.90 11.45
CA THR A 107 17.81 -13.96 12.37
C THR A 107 17.68 -15.30 13.09
N LYS A 108 18.15 -16.42 12.50
CA LYS A 108 18.24 -17.70 13.20
C LYS A 108 19.28 -17.67 14.34
N LYS A 109 20.37 -16.91 14.17
CA LYS A 109 21.40 -16.75 15.21
C LYS A 109 20.97 -15.76 16.30
N ASP A 110 20.29 -14.68 15.93
CA ASP A 110 19.77 -13.68 16.84
C ASP A 110 18.28 -13.35 16.57
N PRO A 111 17.35 -14.22 17.02
CA PRO A 111 15.93 -14.09 16.73
C PRO A 111 15.23 -12.97 17.51
N GLN A 112 15.91 -12.34 18.47
CA GLN A 112 15.37 -11.23 19.26
C GLN A 112 15.77 -9.85 18.70
N ASN A 113 16.49 -9.83 17.59
CA ASN A 113 16.93 -8.60 16.94
C ASN A 113 15.87 -8.06 15.98
N GLU A 114 15.23 -6.96 16.38
CA GLU A 114 14.20 -6.27 15.59
C GLU A 114 14.73 -5.75 14.24
N GLU A 115 15.97 -5.26 14.19
CA GLU A 115 16.57 -4.71 12.96
C GLU A 115 16.82 -5.80 11.93
N LEU A 116 17.38 -6.95 12.34
CA LEU A 116 17.59 -8.09 11.46
C LEU A 116 16.27 -8.64 10.90
N LEU A 117 15.23 -8.75 11.74
CA LEU A 117 13.90 -9.17 11.29
C LEU A 117 13.25 -8.13 10.35
N SER A 118 13.47 -6.83 10.59
CA SER A 118 12.98 -5.77 9.71
C SER A 118 13.66 -5.81 8.34
N HIS A 119 14.97 -6.04 8.31
CA HIS A 119 15.70 -6.24 7.04
C HIS A 119 15.31 -7.54 6.35
N LEU A 120 15.05 -8.62 7.09
CA LEU A 120 14.52 -9.86 6.53
C LEU A 120 13.16 -9.62 5.88
N PHE A 121 12.23 -8.92 6.54
CA PHE A 121 10.94 -8.55 5.97
C PHE A 121 11.14 -7.78 4.65
N MET A 122 11.98 -6.73 4.66
CA MET A 122 12.27 -5.93 3.47
C MET A 122 12.96 -6.74 2.35
N SER A 123 13.74 -7.77 2.69
CA SER A 123 14.32 -8.68 1.69
C SER A 123 13.25 -9.53 1.01
N HIS A 124 12.27 -10.04 1.76
CA HIS A 124 11.14 -10.76 1.18
C HIS A 124 10.21 -9.84 0.37
N VAL A 125 10.06 -8.58 0.76
CA VAL A 125 9.36 -7.54 -0.04
C VAL A 125 9.99 -7.42 -1.42
N ARG A 126 11.32 -7.27 -1.49
CA ARG A 126 12.03 -7.15 -2.77
C ARG A 126 11.96 -8.43 -3.62
N ASN A 127 11.90 -9.59 -3.00
CA ASN A 127 11.79 -10.88 -3.68
C ASN A 127 10.36 -11.23 -4.12
N GLY A 128 9.34 -10.49 -3.66
CA GLY A 128 7.94 -10.82 -3.90
C GLY A 128 7.45 -12.08 -3.17
N ASP A 129 8.19 -12.57 -2.17
CA ASP A 129 7.77 -13.73 -1.36
C ASP A 129 6.80 -13.30 -0.26
N TYR A 130 5.55 -13.04 -0.65
CA TYR A 130 4.53 -12.47 0.24
C TYR A 130 4.16 -13.39 1.41
N LYS A 131 4.32 -14.71 1.24
CA LYS A 131 4.07 -15.68 2.32
C LYS A 131 5.13 -15.56 3.41
N LYS A 132 6.41 -15.47 3.04
CA LYS A 132 7.48 -15.23 4.03
C LYS A 132 7.41 -13.81 4.60
N GLN A 133 7.00 -12.79 3.83
CA GLN A 133 6.75 -11.45 4.36
C GLN A 133 5.73 -11.49 5.50
N GLN A 134 4.59 -12.15 5.31
CA GLN A 134 3.56 -12.29 6.34
C GLN A 134 4.12 -12.96 7.60
N GLN A 135 4.86 -14.06 7.45
CA GLN A 135 5.44 -14.80 8.57
C GLN A 135 6.43 -13.95 9.36
N THR A 136 7.33 -13.24 8.67
CA THR A 136 8.33 -12.38 9.29
C THR A 136 7.69 -11.16 9.97
N ALA A 137 6.67 -10.55 9.36
CA ALA A 137 5.91 -9.45 9.96
C ALA A 137 5.18 -9.88 11.25
N MET A 138 4.58 -11.07 11.26
CA MET A 138 3.97 -11.62 12.48
C MET A 138 5.01 -11.94 13.56
N ALA A 139 6.21 -12.41 13.18
CA ALA A 139 7.31 -12.62 14.11
C ALA A 139 7.79 -11.29 14.73
N LEU A 140 7.93 -10.23 13.90
CA LEU A 140 8.23 -8.87 14.36
C LEU A 140 7.16 -8.36 15.33
N TYR A 141 5.89 -8.50 14.99
CA TYR A 141 4.80 -8.06 15.86
C TYR A 141 4.77 -8.82 17.19
N LYS A 142 5.07 -10.13 17.18
CA LYS A 142 5.18 -10.92 18.41
C LYS A 142 6.37 -10.49 19.28
N LEU A 143 7.48 -10.13 18.66
CA LEU A 143 8.67 -9.64 19.36
C LEU A 143 8.43 -8.25 19.96
N LYS A 144 7.88 -7.33 19.16
CA LYS A 144 7.52 -5.97 19.56
C LYS A 144 6.14 -5.62 19.00
N PRO A 145 5.09 -5.60 19.84
CA PRO A 145 3.71 -5.31 19.42
C PRO A 145 3.48 -3.86 18.97
N LYS A 146 4.00 -3.48 17.81
CA LYS A 146 3.75 -2.18 17.16
C LYS A 146 2.74 -2.36 16.02
N ASN A 147 1.75 -1.47 15.91
CA ASN A 147 0.75 -1.53 14.86
C ASN A 147 1.33 -1.64 13.44
N PRO A 148 2.39 -0.89 13.06
CA PRO A 148 2.98 -1.03 11.73
C PRO A 148 3.38 -2.46 11.36
N TYR A 149 3.92 -3.26 12.29
CA TYR A 149 4.30 -4.64 12.01
C TYR A 149 3.10 -5.55 11.82
N TYR A 150 2.01 -5.31 12.55
CA TYR A 150 0.76 -6.02 12.32
C TYR A 150 0.19 -5.72 10.94
N PHE A 151 0.16 -4.44 10.56
CA PHE A 151 -0.37 -4.01 9.27
C PHE A 151 0.57 -4.34 8.10
N TRP A 152 1.87 -4.53 8.33
CA TRP A 152 2.75 -5.18 7.37
C TRP A 152 2.30 -6.61 7.07
N ALA A 153 1.93 -7.39 8.09
CA ALA A 153 1.39 -8.73 7.88
C ALA A 153 0.05 -8.71 7.13
N VAL A 154 -0.85 -7.78 7.47
CA VAL A 154 -2.12 -7.59 6.75
C VAL A 154 -1.87 -7.24 5.28
N MET A 155 -0.98 -6.28 5.01
CA MET A 155 -0.61 -5.91 3.65
C MET A 155 0.00 -7.10 2.89
N SER A 156 0.86 -7.90 3.52
CA SER A 156 1.39 -9.12 2.89
C SER A 156 0.30 -10.14 2.54
N ILE A 157 -0.81 -10.22 3.28
CA ILE A 157 -1.96 -11.07 2.92
C ILE A 157 -2.69 -10.49 1.70
N VAL A 158 -2.85 -9.17 1.63
CA VAL A 158 -3.43 -8.51 0.44
C VAL A 158 -2.55 -8.76 -0.78
N MET A 159 -1.23 -8.61 -0.67
CA MET A 159 -0.31 -8.91 -1.78
C MET A 159 -0.34 -10.39 -2.19
N GLN A 160 -0.54 -11.33 -1.25
CA GLN A 160 -0.79 -12.73 -1.60
C GLN A 160 -2.07 -12.90 -2.40
N ALA A 161 -3.13 -12.13 -2.11
CA ALA A 161 -4.38 -12.19 -2.86
C ALA A 161 -4.20 -11.72 -4.31
N ASP A 162 -3.28 -10.78 -4.57
CA ASP A 162 -3.01 -10.24 -5.91
C ASP A 162 -2.31 -11.21 -6.85
N VAL A 163 -1.55 -12.15 -6.30
CA VAL A 163 -0.83 -13.18 -7.07
C VAL A 163 -1.50 -14.55 -7.01
N ALA A 164 -2.45 -14.74 -6.11
CA ALA A 164 -3.20 -15.98 -5.97
C ALA A 164 -4.31 -16.10 -7.02
N ASP A 165 -4.87 -17.30 -7.16
CA ASP A 165 -6.10 -17.50 -7.91
C ASP A 165 -7.27 -16.73 -7.28
N GLU A 166 -8.18 -16.24 -8.11
CA GLU A 166 -9.31 -15.40 -7.70
C GLU A 166 -10.17 -16.07 -6.61
N LYS A 167 -10.33 -17.40 -6.70
CA LYS A 167 -11.09 -18.17 -5.73
C LYS A 167 -10.42 -18.11 -4.35
N LEU A 168 -9.12 -18.39 -4.26
CA LEU A 168 -8.37 -18.30 -3.00
C LEU A 168 -8.33 -16.87 -2.45
N ALA A 169 -8.14 -15.88 -3.32
CA ALA A 169 -8.14 -14.47 -2.98
C ALA A 169 -9.45 -14.05 -2.29
N LYS A 170 -10.59 -14.30 -2.94
CA LYS A 170 -11.92 -13.90 -2.45
C LYS A 170 -12.44 -14.76 -1.31
N SER A 171 -12.17 -16.06 -1.30
CA SER A 171 -12.73 -16.97 -0.29
C SER A 171 -11.94 -17.04 1.01
N MET A 172 -10.65 -16.68 0.99
CA MET A 172 -9.77 -16.90 2.15
C MET A 172 -8.88 -15.70 2.49
N LEU A 173 -8.10 -15.19 1.53
CA LEU A 173 -7.06 -14.20 1.83
C LEU A 173 -7.63 -12.83 2.18
N LEU A 174 -8.52 -12.27 1.35
CA LEU A 174 -9.15 -10.98 1.63
C LEU A 174 -10.05 -11.02 2.88
N PRO A 175 -10.90 -12.06 3.11
CA PRO A 175 -11.65 -12.18 4.36
C PRO A 175 -10.76 -12.36 5.60
N LEU A 176 -9.57 -12.93 5.48
CA LEU A 176 -8.60 -12.99 6.58
C LEU A 176 -8.03 -11.60 6.88
N ALA A 177 -7.63 -10.86 5.85
CA ALA A 177 -7.11 -9.49 5.99
C ALA A 177 -8.15 -8.53 6.61
N GLU A 178 -9.43 -8.66 6.20
CA GLU A 178 -10.54 -7.91 6.79
C GLU A 178 -10.70 -8.24 8.27
N ARG A 179 -10.83 -9.52 8.64
CA ARG A 179 -11.00 -9.91 10.06
C ARG A 179 -9.85 -9.45 10.94
N MET A 180 -8.63 -9.48 10.42
CA MET A 180 -7.45 -8.97 11.14
C MET A 180 -7.56 -7.45 11.37
N THR A 181 -7.99 -6.70 10.34
CA THR A 181 -8.17 -5.26 10.44
C THR A 181 -9.37 -4.87 11.32
N GLU A 182 -10.51 -5.55 11.17
CA GLU A 182 -11.74 -5.33 11.96
C GLU A 182 -11.49 -5.52 13.46
N LYS A 183 -10.58 -6.42 13.85
CA LYS A 183 -10.17 -6.54 15.25
C LYS A 183 -9.61 -5.23 15.80
N PHE A 184 -8.78 -4.53 15.02
CA PHE A 184 -8.20 -3.24 15.43
C PHE A 184 -9.21 -2.10 15.33
N VAL A 185 -10.15 -2.16 14.38
CA VAL A 185 -11.29 -1.24 14.31
C VAL A 185 -12.13 -1.33 15.59
N ASN A 186 -12.56 -2.54 15.96
CA ASN A 186 -13.44 -2.78 17.10
C ASN A 186 -12.76 -2.45 18.44
N ASP A 187 -11.45 -2.67 18.53
CA ASP A 187 -10.65 -2.30 19.69
C ASP A 187 -10.33 -0.79 19.77
N GLY A 188 -10.69 0.01 18.75
CA GLY A 188 -10.32 1.42 18.65
C GLY A 188 -8.81 1.67 18.52
N LYS A 189 -8.06 0.69 18.00
CA LYS A 189 -6.59 0.68 17.93
C LYS A 189 -6.03 1.04 16.56
N LEU A 190 -6.86 1.45 15.61
CA LEU A 190 -6.37 2.09 14.39
C LEU A 190 -5.81 3.46 14.75
N GLU A 191 -4.52 3.70 14.52
CA GLU A 191 -3.80 4.90 14.92
C GLU A 191 -3.48 5.81 13.74
N ALA A 192 -3.13 5.24 12.58
CA ALA A 192 -2.60 5.97 11.44
C ALA A 192 -3.54 5.95 10.21
N GLU A 193 -3.47 7.00 9.40
CA GLU A 193 -4.21 7.11 8.14
C GLU A 193 -3.99 5.90 7.23
N ALA A 194 -2.73 5.45 7.08
CA ALA A 194 -2.37 4.33 6.23
C ALA A 194 -3.09 3.02 6.59
N GLU A 195 -3.46 2.84 7.86
CA GLU A 195 -4.17 1.66 8.33
C GLU A 195 -5.65 1.70 7.93
N VAL A 196 -6.28 2.89 7.99
CA VAL A 196 -7.65 3.12 7.50
C VAL A 196 -7.69 2.99 5.97
N GLN A 197 -6.69 3.52 5.26
CA GLN A 197 -6.54 3.37 3.81
C GLN A 197 -6.42 1.90 3.40
N LEU A 198 -5.62 1.10 4.14
CA LEU A 198 -5.52 -0.34 3.93
C LEU A 198 -6.86 -1.03 4.19
N TYR A 199 -7.62 -0.63 5.21
CA TYR A 199 -8.94 -1.20 5.47
C TYR A 199 -9.91 -0.94 4.30
N LEU A 200 -9.99 0.31 3.82
CA LEU A 200 -10.82 0.68 2.67
C LEU A 200 -10.43 -0.13 1.43
N MET A 201 -9.13 -0.28 1.14
CA MET A 201 -8.65 -1.09 0.02
C MET A 201 -9.09 -2.56 0.15
N ILE A 202 -9.09 -3.14 1.35
CA ILE A 202 -9.53 -4.52 1.58
C ILE A 202 -11.05 -4.66 1.33
N LEU A 203 -11.84 -3.68 1.77
CA LEU A 203 -13.30 -3.67 1.55
C LEU A 203 -13.63 -3.52 0.06
N GLU A 204 -12.95 -2.60 -0.62
CA GLU A 204 -13.09 -2.34 -2.05
C GLU A 204 -12.80 -3.59 -2.89
N ARG A 205 -11.67 -4.27 -2.60
CA ARG A 205 -11.30 -5.51 -3.29
C ARG A 205 -12.28 -6.67 -3.05
N GLN A 206 -13.06 -6.61 -1.97
CA GLN A 206 -14.13 -7.57 -1.69
C GLN A 206 -15.49 -7.12 -2.22
N GLY A 207 -15.60 -5.92 -2.79
CA GLY A 207 -16.87 -5.34 -3.22
C GLY A 207 -17.81 -4.95 -2.08
N LYS A 208 -17.28 -4.79 -0.85
CA LYS A 208 -18.06 -4.40 0.33
C LYS A 208 -18.19 -2.89 0.44
N TYR A 209 -18.78 -2.28 -0.58
CA TYR A 209 -18.84 -0.83 -0.73
C TYR A 209 -19.73 -0.16 0.32
N GLU A 210 -20.80 -0.81 0.80
CA GLU A 210 -21.62 -0.25 1.89
C GLU A 210 -20.79 -0.04 3.16
N LYS A 211 -20.03 -1.07 3.56
CA LYS A 211 -19.10 -0.98 4.70
C LYS A 211 -18.03 0.09 4.46
N ALA A 212 -17.52 0.21 3.24
CA ALA A 212 -16.50 1.21 2.93
C ALA A 212 -17.05 2.63 3.10
N ILE A 213 -18.30 2.86 2.71
CA ILE A 213 -19.02 4.13 2.94
C ILE A 213 -19.20 4.38 4.45
N GLU A 214 -19.61 3.37 5.22
CA GLU A 214 -19.70 3.49 6.69
C GLU A 214 -18.37 3.90 7.33
N VAL A 215 -17.23 3.43 6.82
CA VAL A 215 -15.89 3.85 7.28
C VAL A 215 -15.61 5.30 6.93
N LEU A 216 -15.98 5.75 5.73
CA LEU A 216 -15.79 7.13 5.25
C LEU A 216 -16.70 8.13 5.95
N GLU A 217 -17.88 7.70 6.40
CA GLU A 217 -18.86 8.55 7.11
C GLU A 217 -18.76 8.45 8.63
N GLY A 218 -18.13 7.39 9.14
CA GLY A 218 -18.01 7.08 10.57
C GLY A 218 -16.80 7.71 11.27
N PRO A 219 -16.50 7.26 12.50
CA PRO A 219 -15.44 7.83 13.34
C PRO A 219 -14.03 7.73 12.74
N LEU A 220 -13.79 6.73 11.88
CA LEU A 220 -12.49 6.55 11.22
C LEU A 220 -12.19 7.63 10.18
N ARG A 221 -13.21 8.37 9.72
CA ARG A 221 -13.06 9.53 8.84
C ARG A 221 -12.10 10.56 9.41
N GLU A 222 -12.10 10.78 10.73
CA GLU A 222 -11.26 11.79 11.38
C GLU A 222 -9.76 11.51 11.24
N LYS A 223 -9.39 10.26 10.94
CA LYS A 223 -8.01 9.83 10.72
C LYS A 223 -7.55 9.98 9.28
N LEU A 224 -8.46 10.25 8.36
CA LEU A 224 -8.16 10.43 6.94
C LEU A 224 -7.82 11.90 6.68
N SER A 225 -6.84 12.14 5.81
CA SER A 225 -6.42 13.50 5.48
C SER A 225 -7.59 14.29 4.87
N PRO A 226 -7.82 15.56 5.27
CA PRO A 226 -9.03 16.31 4.97
C PRO A 226 -9.07 16.88 3.56
N TYR A 227 -8.38 16.27 2.58
CA TYR A 227 -8.62 16.57 1.17
C TYR A 227 -10.05 16.10 0.83
N GLN A 228 -11.04 16.94 1.17
CA GLN A 228 -12.46 16.65 1.14
C GLN A 228 -12.90 16.13 -0.22
N ASP A 229 -12.35 16.71 -1.29
CA ASP A 229 -12.58 16.28 -2.68
C ASP A 229 -12.23 14.81 -2.90
N THR A 230 -11.19 14.27 -2.26
CA THR A 230 -10.78 12.87 -2.43
C THR A 230 -11.72 11.91 -1.71
N LEU A 231 -12.21 12.27 -0.53
CA LEU A 231 -13.14 11.43 0.23
C LEU A 231 -14.52 11.41 -0.43
N GLN A 232 -15.02 12.58 -0.83
CA GLN A 232 -16.30 12.69 -1.53
C GLN A 232 -16.28 11.95 -2.88
N LYS A 233 -15.18 12.06 -3.65
CA LYS A 233 -14.99 11.28 -4.88
C LYS A 233 -15.04 9.78 -4.61
N ARG A 234 -14.33 9.29 -3.60
CA ARG A 234 -14.36 7.86 -3.25
C ARG A 234 -15.73 7.39 -2.79
N THR A 235 -16.45 8.17 -1.97
CA THR A 235 -17.83 7.85 -1.60
C THR A 235 -18.71 7.75 -2.84
N ALA A 236 -18.57 8.68 -3.79
CA ALA A 236 -19.31 8.65 -5.05
C ALA A 236 -18.94 7.41 -5.90
N GLU A 237 -17.66 7.07 -6.01
CA GLU A 237 -17.19 5.85 -6.69
C GLU A 237 -17.80 4.58 -6.06
N TYR A 238 -17.81 4.48 -4.74
CA TYR A 238 -18.40 3.35 -4.02
C TYR A 238 -19.92 3.28 -4.19
N LEU A 239 -20.61 4.42 -4.15
CA LEU A 239 -22.05 4.48 -4.42
C LEU A 239 -22.38 4.07 -5.85
N ALA A 240 -21.57 4.48 -6.84
CA ALA A 240 -21.74 4.07 -8.23
C ALA A 240 -21.57 2.55 -8.40
N LYS A 241 -20.63 1.92 -7.68
CA LYS A 241 -20.43 0.47 -7.71
C LYS A 241 -21.53 -0.35 -7.04
N LEU A 242 -22.34 0.27 -6.19
CA LEU A 242 -23.42 -0.41 -5.50
C LEU A 242 -24.66 -0.64 -6.37
N GLU A 243 -24.80 0.08 -7.50
CA GLU A 243 -25.93 -0.02 -8.44
C GLU A 243 -27.26 -0.35 -7.75
N ASN A 244 -27.56 0.35 -6.64
CA ASN A 244 -28.73 0.07 -5.82
C ASN A 244 -29.75 1.19 -5.99
N PRO A 245 -30.79 0.98 -6.82
CA PRO A 245 -31.82 1.99 -7.07
C PRO A 245 -32.65 2.33 -5.83
N ASP A 246 -32.52 1.62 -4.71
CA ASP A 246 -33.24 1.95 -3.46
C ASP A 246 -32.44 2.88 -2.52
N GLN A 247 -31.16 3.15 -2.84
CA GLN A 247 -30.28 3.92 -1.96
C GLN A 247 -30.59 5.42 -2.04
N TRP A 248 -31.30 5.94 -1.03
CA TRP A 248 -31.78 7.33 -1.03
C TRP A 248 -30.67 8.39 -1.05
N SER A 249 -29.49 8.10 -0.47
CA SER A 249 -28.36 9.04 -0.48
C SER A 249 -27.88 9.37 -1.90
N TYR A 250 -27.90 8.39 -2.81
CA TYR A 250 -27.57 8.60 -4.22
C TYR A 250 -28.48 9.66 -4.85
N TYR A 251 -29.79 9.53 -4.68
CA TYR A 251 -30.74 10.49 -5.25
C TYR A 251 -30.56 11.90 -4.68
N LYS A 252 -30.24 12.04 -3.39
CA LYS A 252 -29.98 13.36 -2.80
C LYS A 252 -28.76 14.04 -3.43
N GLU A 253 -27.65 13.32 -3.52
CA GLU A 253 -26.41 13.85 -4.11
C GLU A 253 -26.56 14.10 -5.61
N TYR A 254 -27.23 13.19 -6.31
CA TYR A 254 -27.57 13.33 -7.72
C TYR A 254 -28.41 14.59 -7.98
N PHE A 255 -29.54 14.75 -7.28
CA PHE A 255 -30.39 15.93 -7.47
C PHE A 255 -29.71 17.23 -7.04
N SER A 256 -28.90 17.21 -5.98
CA SER A 256 -28.09 18.35 -5.56
C SER A 256 -27.09 18.74 -6.66
N SER A 257 -26.44 17.75 -7.27
CA SER A 257 -25.48 17.96 -8.36
C SER A 257 -26.16 18.51 -9.62
N VAL A 258 -27.29 17.93 -10.05
CA VAL A 258 -28.09 18.43 -11.17
C VAL A 258 -28.54 19.88 -10.92
N CYS A 259 -29.04 20.18 -9.72
CA CYS A 259 -29.42 21.54 -9.35
C CYS A 259 -28.24 22.52 -9.49
N HIS A 260 -27.07 22.16 -8.97
CA HIS A 260 -25.87 22.98 -9.06
C HIS A 260 -25.41 23.19 -10.51
N LEU A 261 -25.46 22.16 -11.36
CA LEU A 261 -25.10 22.25 -12.77
C LEU A 261 -26.06 23.16 -13.54
N VAL A 262 -27.37 23.05 -13.27
CA VAL A 262 -28.39 23.94 -13.83
C VAL A 262 -28.17 25.38 -13.36
N ASP A 263 -27.94 25.59 -12.07
CA ASP A 263 -27.77 26.94 -11.48
C ASP A 263 -26.48 27.62 -11.97
N SER A 264 -25.46 26.82 -12.30
CA SER A 264 -24.19 27.31 -12.86
C SER A 264 -24.21 27.45 -14.39
N ASN A 265 -25.33 27.12 -15.06
CA ASN A 265 -25.42 27.01 -16.53
C ASN A 265 -24.27 26.18 -17.12
N TRP A 266 -23.85 25.12 -16.44
CA TRP A 266 -22.77 24.26 -16.90
C TRP A 266 -23.15 23.56 -18.20
N GLN A 267 -22.19 23.46 -19.12
CA GLN A 267 -22.34 22.75 -20.39
C GLN A 267 -21.14 21.83 -20.60
N PRO A 268 -21.33 20.65 -21.21
CA PRO A 268 -20.24 19.73 -21.49
C PRO A 268 -19.25 20.36 -22.49
N GLU A 269 -17.95 20.33 -22.17
CA GLU A 269 -16.90 20.77 -23.09
C GLU A 269 -16.69 19.73 -24.20
N GLU A 270 -16.89 20.12 -25.47
CA GLU A 270 -16.81 19.22 -26.64
C GLU A 270 -15.43 18.55 -26.84
N ASN A 271 -14.37 18.99 -26.14
CA ASN A 271 -12.97 18.62 -26.41
C ASN A 271 -12.20 17.94 -25.25
N ARG A 272 -12.87 17.44 -24.19
CA ARG A 272 -12.15 16.57 -23.24
C ARG A 272 -11.97 15.18 -23.82
N HIS A 273 -10.71 14.80 -24.04
CA HIS A 273 -10.28 13.46 -24.47
C HIS A 273 -10.61 12.33 -23.47
N GLU A 274 -11.16 12.65 -22.30
CA GLU A 274 -11.73 11.69 -21.37
C GLU A 274 -13.23 11.61 -21.63
N LYS A 275 -13.63 10.70 -22.53
CA LYS A 275 -15.00 10.22 -22.55
C LYS A 275 -15.26 9.55 -21.20
N LEU A 276 -15.86 10.27 -20.26
CA LEU A 276 -16.65 9.63 -19.20
C LEU A 276 -17.62 8.68 -19.93
N GLU A 277 -17.63 7.40 -19.55
CA GLU A 277 -18.39 6.37 -20.24
C GLU A 277 -19.90 6.67 -20.29
N ASP A 278 -20.39 7.55 -19.39
CA ASP A 278 -21.77 8.04 -19.35
C ASP A 278 -21.83 9.59 -19.42
N SER A 279 -22.84 10.10 -20.14
CA SER A 279 -23.09 11.54 -20.25
C SER A 279 -23.54 12.13 -18.91
N VAL A 280 -22.91 13.22 -18.47
CA VAL A 280 -23.32 13.96 -17.26
C VAL A 280 -24.72 14.56 -17.47
N ASP A 281 -25.63 14.34 -16.51
CA ASP A 281 -26.95 14.97 -16.50
C ASP A 281 -26.83 16.42 -16.00
N TYR A 282 -26.91 17.37 -16.93
CA TYR A 282 -26.71 18.81 -16.66
C TYR A 282 -27.99 19.64 -16.72
N ASP A 283 -29.13 19.03 -17.06
CA ASP A 283 -30.43 19.69 -17.07
C ASP A 283 -31.50 18.81 -16.39
N PHE A 284 -32.64 19.43 -16.06
CA PHE A 284 -33.73 18.71 -15.41
C PHE A 284 -34.41 17.69 -16.33
N GLN A 285 -34.35 17.83 -17.65
CA GLN A 285 -34.96 16.87 -18.56
C GLN A 285 -34.21 15.54 -18.50
N LYS A 286 -32.88 15.58 -18.52
CA LYS A 286 -32.03 14.39 -18.34
C LYS A 286 -32.27 13.71 -17.01
N ALA A 287 -32.43 14.51 -15.94
CA ALA A 287 -32.77 13.97 -14.63
C ALA A 287 -34.16 13.33 -14.56
N ILE A 288 -35.14 13.88 -15.29
CA ILE A 288 -36.46 13.26 -15.46
C ILE A 288 -36.31 11.94 -16.19
N ASP A 289 -35.64 11.93 -17.35
CA ASP A 289 -35.46 10.74 -18.18
C ASP A 289 -34.78 9.60 -17.41
N PHE A 290 -33.74 9.91 -16.61
CA PHE A 290 -33.07 8.96 -15.73
C PHE A 290 -34.00 8.35 -14.68
N VAL A 291 -34.76 9.18 -13.94
CA VAL A 291 -35.67 8.70 -12.90
C VAL A 291 -36.86 7.93 -13.48
N GLU A 292 -37.39 8.38 -14.62
CA GLU A 292 -38.46 7.68 -15.33
C GLU A 292 -38.01 6.30 -15.81
N ALA A 293 -36.81 6.18 -16.38
CA ALA A 293 -36.24 4.89 -16.78
C ALA A 293 -36.16 3.91 -15.59
N LEU A 294 -35.71 4.37 -14.43
CA LEU A 294 -35.67 3.54 -13.22
C LEU A 294 -37.06 3.12 -12.74
N VAL A 295 -38.04 4.01 -12.81
CA VAL A 295 -39.44 3.71 -12.44
C VAL A 295 -40.07 2.73 -13.42
N GLU A 296 -39.81 2.88 -14.72
CA GLU A 296 -40.26 1.95 -15.76
C GLU A 296 -39.68 0.55 -15.56
N GLU A 297 -38.39 0.46 -15.24
CA GLU A 297 -37.74 -0.80 -14.88
C GLU A 297 -38.44 -1.47 -13.69
N GLN A 298 -38.72 -0.73 -12.61
CA GLN A 298 -39.46 -1.25 -11.45
C GLN A 298 -40.91 -1.63 -11.79
N ASN A 299 -41.54 -0.94 -12.74
CA ASN A 299 -42.88 -1.29 -13.21
C ASN A 299 -42.89 -2.56 -14.06
N GLY A 300 -41.78 -2.88 -14.74
CA GLY A 300 -41.58 -4.11 -15.50
C GLY A 300 -41.38 -5.37 -14.66
N VAL A 301 -40.99 -5.23 -13.38
CA VAL A 301 -40.79 -6.36 -12.45
C VAL A 301 -42.13 -7.03 -12.12
N ARG A 302 -42.33 -8.26 -12.61
CA ARG A 302 -43.58 -9.03 -12.42
C ARG A 302 -43.58 -9.90 -11.14
N ASP A 303 -42.42 -10.43 -10.77
CA ASP A 303 -42.23 -11.24 -9.55
C ASP A 303 -41.07 -10.67 -8.73
N GLY A 304 -41.39 -10.04 -7.61
CA GLY A 304 -40.42 -9.39 -6.73
C GLY A 304 -41.03 -8.22 -5.96
N ARG A 305 -40.36 -7.79 -4.90
CA ARG A 305 -40.74 -6.57 -4.17
C ARG A 305 -40.19 -5.37 -4.93
N LYS A 306 -41.08 -4.51 -5.41
CA LYS A 306 -40.69 -3.23 -6.04
C LYS A 306 -39.89 -2.37 -5.06
N LEU A 307 -38.79 -1.80 -5.55
CA LEU A 307 -37.97 -0.86 -4.79
C LEU A 307 -38.72 0.46 -4.62
N ARG A 308 -38.55 1.12 -3.48
CA ARG A 308 -39.25 2.38 -3.17
C ARG A 308 -38.49 3.61 -3.68
N GLY A 309 -37.17 3.51 -3.75
CA GLY A 309 -36.24 4.57 -4.13
C GLY A 309 -36.63 5.27 -5.44
N PRO A 310 -36.85 4.56 -6.56
CA PRO A 310 -37.19 5.21 -7.83
C PRO A 310 -38.48 6.02 -7.75
N TYR A 311 -39.52 5.49 -7.07
CA TYR A 311 -40.78 6.21 -6.90
C TYR A 311 -40.65 7.43 -5.97
N LEU A 312 -39.86 7.32 -4.89
CA LEU A 312 -39.58 8.45 -4.01
C LEU A 312 -38.73 9.51 -4.72
N ALA A 313 -37.81 9.10 -5.58
CA ALA A 313 -36.99 9.98 -6.40
C ALA A 313 -37.86 10.78 -7.38
N GLN A 314 -38.83 10.12 -8.02
CA GLN A 314 -39.80 10.79 -8.89
C GLN A 314 -40.58 11.89 -8.14
N ILE A 315 -41.09 11.57 -6.94
CA ILE A 315 -41.81 12.56 -6.12
C ILE A 315 -40.91 13.72 -5.73
N LYS A 316 -39.66 13.46 -5.34
CA LYS A 316 -38.71 14.50 -4.93
C LYS A 316 -38.29 15.41 -6.09
N LEU A 317 -38.08 14.84 -7.28
CA LEU A 317 -37.76 15.62 -8.48
C LEU A 317 -38.92 16.56 -8.84
N LEU A 318 -40.16 16.06 -8.77
CA LEU A 318 -41.37 16.88 -8.97
C LEU A 318 -41.48 18.01 -7.94
N ASP A 319 -41.24 17.74 -6.66
CA ASP A 319 -41.21 18.75 -5.60
C ASP A 319 -40.16 19.86 -5.89
N GLU A 320 -38.98 19.48 -6.37
CA GLU A 320 -37.91 20.43 -6.71
C GLU A 320 -38.29 21.33 -7.90
N LEU A 321 -38.88 20.74 -8.95
CA LEU A 321 -39.38 21.48 -10.12
C LEU A 321 -40.51 22.44 -9.76
N ILE A 322 -41.44 22.02 -8.89
CA ILE A 322 -42.53 22.87 -8.41
C ILE A 322 -41.98 24.06 -7.61
N LYS A 323 -40.99 23.84 -6.74
CA LYS A 323 -40.35 24.91 -5.97
C LYS A 323 -39.69 25.96 -6.86
N ARG A 324 -38.98 25.52 -7.89
CA ARG A 324 -38.31 26.41 -8.85
C ARG A 324 -39.28 27.17 -9.74
N ASN A 325 -40.41 26.56 -10.10
CA ASN A 325 -41.48 27.20 -10.89
C ASN A 325 -42.50 28.00 -10.05
N SER A 326 -42.39 27.98 -8.72
CA SER A 326 -43.29 28.71 -7.84
C SER A 326 -43.02 30.22 -7.90
N PRO A 327 -44.03 31.08 -8.06
CA PRO A 327 -43.86 32.54 -8.13
C PRO A 327 -43.30 33.17 -6.84
N LEU A 328 -43.24 32.42 -5.73
CA LEU A 328 -42.70 32.85 -4.43
C LEU A 328 -41.18 32.62 -4.27
N SER A 329 -40.50 31.98 -5.22
CA SER A 329 -39.04 31.75 -5.18
C SER A 329 -38.22 32.90 -5.81
N LYS A 330 -38.89 33.91 -6.38
CA LYS A 330 -38.29 35.09 -7.03
C LYS A 330 -38.28 36.36 -6.14
N THR A 331 -38.37 36.18 -4.82
CA THR A 331 -38.17 37.20 -3.79
C THR A 331 -37.05 36.75 -2.88
#